data_AF-A0A218P401-F1
#
_entry.id   AF-A0A218P401-F1
#
_cell.length_a   1.000
_cell.length_b   1.000
_cell.length_c   1.000
_cell.angle_alpha   90.00
_cell.angle_beta   90.00
_cell.angle_gamma   90.00
#
_symmetry.space_group_name_H-M   'P 1'
#
loop_
_entity.id
_entity.type
_entity.pdbx_description
1 polymer ?
#
loop_
_entity_poly.entity_id
_entity_poly.type
_entity_poly.pdbx_seq_one_letter_code
_entity_poly.pdbx_strand_id
1 'polypeptide(L)'
;MDYVPLLLGVIMGAVTSYTDIKTGFIFDNHVFPTLTLIGKLLGWGEEEEEDDLPRWVSKLIIPAVEIGIIYHLYLGIREGNPLMAASGFIGLVLGFFLGLLLYYMGAWASGDAVVLAGFSAILPYAPPTASVVAPYALNYPLYPLAILLNSIIAIFPFIFIYALGVLLIRKKFRELTAIFTEGARLTLEVSLWTMAALGLRLVIYKAMGFSITGLWSWLFVIAVISIFGKFRMVGDAVGLLVLAYVVYLEPAPATWAFLRLLAVLYTFKVFFSLVKFMRVNVLMEEVPVEKLREWDILGETIFEGDGEVLRDRTDSFTRIKNALLTLDLRSLHPDYGRVIASSTAEGLTEEQIAELKRLVEEGRLENRFLRKKSMPFAPALFIGFLISYFWGDIFWWIELKLAGA
;
A
#
# COMPACT_ATOMS: atom_id res chain seq x y z
N MET A 1 4.50 17.32 -29.56
CA MET A 1 4.88 17.80 -28.22
C MET A 1 4.22 16.95 -27.12
N ASP A 2 3.64 15.79 -27.46
CA ASP A 2 2.71 15.08 -26.57
C ASP A 2 3.40 14.06 -25.67
N TYR A 3 4.71 13.81 -25.90
CA TYR A 3 5.53 12.89 -25.12
C TYR A 3 6.28 13.55 -23.96
N VAL A 4 6.15 14.87 -23.78
CA VAL A 4 6.84 15.59 -22.71
C VAL A 4 6.43 15.04 -21.33
N PRO A 5 5.13 14.86 -21.02
CA PRO A 5 4.73 14.25 -19.75
C PRO A 5 5.28 12.83 -19.55
N LEU A 6 5.27 12.01 -20.61
CA LEU A 6 5.81 10.65 -20.56
C LEU A 6 7.31 10.64 -20.26
N LEU A 7 8.09 11.47 -20.97
CA LEU A 7 9.54 11.50 -20.83
C LEU A 7 9.94 11.99 -19.42
N LEU A 8 9.28 13.04 -18.92
CA LEU A 8 9.50 13.53 -17.55
C LEU A 8 9.13 12.48 -16.52
N GLY A 9 7.96 11.85 -16.66
CA GLY A 9 7.50 10.80 -15.75
C GLY A 9 8.40 9.56 -15.76
N VAL A 10 8.92 9.16 -16.93
CA VAL A 10 9.87 8.03 -17.04
C VAL A 10 11.21 8.35 -16.38
N ILE A 11 11.76 9.55 -16.59
CA ILE A 11 13.03 9.96 -15.98
C ILE A 11 12.86 10.06 -14.46
N MET A 12 11.85 10.80 -13.99
CA MET A 12 11.56 10.97 -12.57
C MET A 12 11.28 9.61 -11.91
N GLY A 13 10.42 8.80 -12.51
CA GLY A 13 10.04 7.49 -12.00
C GLY A 13 11.19 6.50 -11.94
N ALA A 14 12.06 6.45 -12.96
CA ALA A 14 13.21 5.56 -12.97
C ALA A 14 14.23 5.92 -11.87
N VAL A 15 14.49 7.21 -11.67
CA VAL A 15 15.47 7.67 -10.67
C VAL A 15 14.92 7.50 -9.26
N THR A 16 13.69 7.95 -8.99
CA THR A 16 13.03 7.78 -7.68
C THR A 16 12.85 6.30 -7.31
N SER A 17 12.51 5.44 -8.27
CA SER A 17 12.44 3.99 -8.03
C SER A 17 13.80 3.39 -7.70
N TYR A 18 14.86 3.85 -8.37
CA TYR A 18 16.21 3.35 -8.14
C TYR A 18 16.73 3.73 -6.75
N THR A 19 16.54 4.98 -6.34
CA THR A 19 16.96 5.45 -5.01
C THR A 19 16.16 4.77 -3.91
N ASP A 20 14.84 4.72 -4.03
CA ASP A 20 13.96 4.07 -3.07
C ASP A 20 14.29 2.57 -2.89
N ILE A 21 14.53 1.82 -3.97
CA ILE A 21 14.94 0.41 -3.87
C ILE A 21 16.30 0.23 -3.18
N LYS A 22 17.22 1.19 -3.33
CA LYS A 22 18.61 1.09 -2.86
C LYS A 22 18.79 1.57 -1.43
N THR A 23 18.22 2.72 -1.10
CA THR A 23 18.39 3.38 0.20
C THR A 23 17.14 3.28 1.07
N GLY A 24 15.97 3.05 0.49
CA GLY A 24 14.68 3.18 1.19
C GLY A 24 14.25 4.63 1.39
N PHE A 25 14.96 5.58 0.76
CA PHE A 25 14.72 7.01 0.82
C PHE A 25 14.62 7.60 -0.59
N ILE A 26 13.86 8.68 -0.71
CA ILE A 26 13.65 9.40 -1.95
C ILE A 26 14.21 10.80 -1.77
N PHE A 27 15.09 11.22 -2.68
CA PHE A 27 15.63 12.58 -2.64
C PHE A 27 14.67 13.55 -3.34
N ASP A 28 14.32 14.62 -2.64
CA ASP A 28 13.39 15.63 -3.15
C ASP A 28 13.89 16.29 -4.45
N ASN A 29 15.21 16.39 -4.63
CA ASN A 29 15.83 16.93 -5.84
C ASN A 29 15.61 16.08 -7.10
N HIS A 30 15.17 14.82 -6.95
CA HIS A 30 14.78 13.93 -8.06
C HIS A 30 13.34 14.16 -8.52
N VAL A 31 12.58 14.97 -7.78
CA VAL A 31 11.15 15.23 -8.05
C VAL A 31 10.92 16.71 -8.25
N PHE A 32 11.25 17.52 -7.24
CA PHE A 32 10.92 18.93 -7.15
C PHE A 32 12.08 19.73 -6.53
N PRO A 33 13.12 20.09 -7.32
CA PRO A 33 14.29 20.83 -6.85
C PRO A 33 13.98 22.13 -6.10
N THR A 34 12.87 22.79 -6.44
CA THR A 34 12.41 23.98 -5.71
C THR A 34 12.02 23.65 -4.27
N LEU A 35 11.48 22.45 -3.99
CA LEU A 35 11.22 21.98 -2.63
C LEU A 35 12.49 21.88 -1.81
N THR A 36 13.55 21.31 -2.39
CA THR A 36 14.87 21.24 -1.76
C THR A 36 15.41 22.62 -1.40
N LEU A 37 15.24 23.61 -2.28
CA LEU A 37 15.64 25.00 -2.00
C LEU A 37 14.80 25.62 -0.87
N ILE A 38 13.49 25.38 -0.87
CA ILE A 38 12.58 25.83 0.21
C ILE A 38 12.97 25.17 1.52
N GLY A 39 13.26 23.87 1.52
CA GLY A 39 13.72 23.13 2.69
C GLY A 39 15.00 23.72 3.27
N LYS A 40 16.00 23.99 2.42
CA LYS A 40 17.24 24.67 2.83
C LYS A 40 17.01 26.05 3.44
N LEU A 41 16.06 26.81 2.89
CA LEU A 41 15.70 28.13 3.43
C LEU A 41 14.94 28.04 4.76
N LEU A 42 14.16 26.98 4.96
CA LEU A 42 13.44 26.70 6.21
C LEU A 42 14.31 26.02 7.27
N GLY A 43 15.59 25.74 6.96
CA GLY A 43 16.51 25.08 7.87
C GLY A 43 16.27 23.57 7.99
N TRP A 44 15.59 22.95 7.03
CA TRP A 44 15.58 21.49 6.91
C TRP A 44 17.00 21.07 6.49
N GLY A 45 17.77 20.58 7.46
CA GLY A 45 19.12 20.08 7.22
C GLY A 45 19.04 18.83 6.33
N GLU A 46 19.46 18.96 5.07
CA GLU A 46 19.96 17.81 4.32
C GLU A 46 21.41 17.63 4.76
N GLU A 47 21.65 16.97 5.90
CA GLU A 47 23.00 16.47 6.16
C GLU A 47 23.36 15.48 5.06
N GLU A 48 24.59 15.54 4.55
CA GLU A 48 25.08 14.65 3.51
C GLU A 48 24.99 13.21 4.04
N GLU A 49 23.86 12.56 3.76
CA GLU A 49 23.64 11.17 4.12
C GLU A 49 24.80 10.35 3.52
N GLU A 50 25.52 9.62 4.38
CA GLU A 50 26.44 8.58 3.94
C GLU A 50 25.61 7.47 3.28
N ASP A 51 25.27 7.71 2.02
CA ASP A 51 24.63 6.77 1.13
C ASP A 51 25.67 5.85 0.52
N ASP A 52 25.35 4.57 0.46
CA ASP A 52 26.06 3.58 -0.39
C ASP A 52 25.88 3.86 -1.90
N LEU A 53 25.30 5.01 -2.27
CA LEU A 53 25.07 5.42 -3.65
C LEU A 53 26.28 6.16 -4.23
N PRO A 54 26.53 6.02 -5.54
CA PRO A 54 27.48 6.89 -6.23
C PRO A 54 27.09 8.37 -6.06
N ARG A 55 28.06 9.23 -5.67
CA ARG A 55 27.87 10.67 -5.42
C ARG A 55 27.21 11.46 -6.56
N TRP A 56 27.15 10.92 -7.77
CA TRP A 56 26.47 11.56 -8.90
C TRP A 56 24.95 11.38 -8.85
N VAL A 57 24.45 10.32 -8.22
CA VAL A 57 23.01 10.04 -8.10
C VAL A 57 22.35 11.03 -7.15
N SER A 58 22.94 11.23 -5.96
CA SER A 58 22.44 12.20 -4.97
C SER A 58 22.51 13.65 -5.46
N LYS A 59 23.37 13.95 -6.43
CA LYS A 59 23.51 15.30 -7.05
C LYS A 59 22.70 15.48 -8.33
N LEU A 60 22.02 14.45 -8.81
CA LEU A 60 21.19 14.55 -10.00
C LEU A 60 19.97 15.43 -9.68
N ILE A 61 19.73 16.46 -10.47
CA ILE A 61 18.59 17.37 -10.28
C ILE A 61 17.61 17.11 -11.43
N ILE A 62 16.39 16.74 -11.10
CA ILE A 62 15.33 16.45 -12.07
C ILE A 62 14.18 17.42 -11.82
N PRO A 63 14.09 18.55 -12.57
CA PRO A 63 13.02 19.53 -12.41
C PRO A 63 11.72 19.08 -13.10
N ALA A 64 11.26 17.86 -12.79
CA ALA A 64 10.14 17.24 -13.49
C ALA A 64 8.82 17.99 -13.21
N VAL A 65 8.61 18.41 -11.97
CA VAL A 65 7.44 19.20 -11.57
C VAL A 65 7.44 20.57 -12.22
N GLU A 66 8.57 21.28 -12.17
CA GLU A 66 8.68 22.64 -12.73
C GLU A 66 8.43 22.61 -14.24
N ILE A 67 9.05 21.67 -14.96
CA ILE A 67 8.83 21.52 -16.40
C ILE A 67 7.38 21.12 -16.68
N GLY A 68 6.78 20.22 -15.88
CA GLY A 68 5.38 19.82 -16.02
C GLY A 68 4.41 21.00 -15.88
N ILE A 69 4.60 21.84 -14.85
CA ILE A 69 3.79 23.05 -14.63
C ILE A 69 3.96 24.04 -15.78
N ILE A 70 5.19 24.33 -16.19
CA ILE A 70 5.47 25.25 -17.31
C ILE A 70 4.88 24.73 -18.62
N TYR A 71 4.93 23.41 -18.85
CA TYR A 71 4.35 22.77 -20.02
C TYR A 71 2.83 22.98 -20.10
N HIS A 72 2.11 22.71 -19.01
CA HIS A 72 0.65 22.90 -18.97
C HIS A 72 0.25 24.37 -19.03
N LEU A 73 1.03 25.26 -18.41
CA LEU A 73 0.88 26.71 -18.53
C LEU A 73 0.98 27.16 -20.00
N TYR A 74 2.00 26.70 -20.71
CA TYR A 74 2.18 27.00 -22.13
C TYR A 74 1.02 26.50 -22.99
N LEU A 75 0.57 25.26 -22.78
CA LEU A 75 -0.57 24.70 -23.50
C LEU A 75 -1.87 25.48 -23.24
N GLY A 76 -2.16 25.78 -21.98
CA GLY A 76 -3.36 26.53 -21.63
C GLY A 76 -3.38 27.96 -22.19
N ILE A 77 -2.24 28.66 -22.21
CA ILE A 77 -2.14 29.98 -22.85
C ILE A 77 -2.38 29.86 -24.37
N ARG A 78 -1.80 28.84 -25.01
CA ARG A 78 -1.95 28.62 -26.46
C ARG A 78 -3.40 28.30 -26.86
N GLU A 79 -4.12 27.56 -26.02
CA GLU A 79 -5.50 27.14 -26.26
C GLU A 79 -6.55 28.13 -25.73
N GLY A 80 -6.12 29.18 -25.01
CA GLY A 80 -7.02 30.11 -24.35
C GLY A 80 -7.80 29.49 -23.19
N ASN A 81 -7.30 28.40 -22.61
CA ASN A 81 -7.95 27.65 -21.54
C ASN A 81 -7.21 27.88 -20.19
N PRO A 82 -7.76 28.73 -19.29
CA PRO A 82 -7.12 29.03 -18.01
C PRO A 82 -7.06 27.83 -17.07
N LEU A 83 -8.02 26.89 -17.17
CA LEU A 83 -8.02 25.68 -16.36
C LEU A 83 -6.90 24.73 -16.78
N MET A 84 -6.64 24.62 -18.10
CA MET A 84 -5.49 23.88 -18.62
C MET A 84 -4.17 24.53 -18.17
N ALA A 85 -4.08 25.86 -18.21
CA ALA A 85 -2.89 26.59 -17.80
C ALA A 85 -2.52 26.36 -16.32
N ALA A 86 -3.52 26.29 -15.45
CA ALA A 86 -3.33 26.03 -14.02
C ALA A 86 -3.23 24.54 -13.67
N SER A 87 -3.48 23.63 -14.62
CA SER A 87 -3.70 22.21 -14.33
C SER A 87 -2.51 21.50 -13.71
N GLY A 88 -1.28 21.81 -14.13
CA GLY A 88 -0.07 21.22 -13.53
C GLY A 88 0.07 21.59 -12.04
N PHE A 89 -0.27 22.83 -11.67
CA PHE A 89 -0.25 23.25 -10.26
C PHE A 89 -1.41 22.63 -9.46
N ILE A 90 -2.61 22.58 -10.04
CA ILE A 90 -3.76 21.92 -9.40
C ILE A 90 -3.46 20.43 -9.18
N GLY A 91 -2.87 19.77 -10.17
CA GLY A 91 -2.43 18.39 -10.10
C GLY A 91 -1.41 18.19 -8.97
N LEU A 92 -0.40 19.05 -8.86
CA LEU A 92 0.57 19.02 -7.76
C LEU A 92 -0.11 19.05 -6.39
N VAL A 93 -0.98 20.04 -6.16
CA VAL A 93 -1.68 20.23 -4.88
C VAL A 93 -2.58 19.03 -4.56
N LEU A 94 -3.33 18.54 -5.55
CA LEU A 94 -4.20 17.39 -5.37
C LEU A 94 -3.40 16.12 -5.07
N GLY A 95 -2.33 15.86 -5.83
CA GLY A 95 -1.44 14.74 -5.62
C GLY A 95 -0.77 14.78 -4.24
N PHE A 96 -0.33 15.95 -3.81
CA PHE A 96 0.26 16.13 -2.46
C PHE A 96 -0.78 15.94 -1.35
N PHE A 97 -2.01 16.44 -1.53
CA PHE A 97 -3.09 16.23 -0.57
C PHE A 97 -3.47 14.75 -0.42
N LEU A 98 -3.66 14.05 -1.54
CA LEU A 98 -3.88 12.60 -1.56
C LEU A 98 -2.69 11.85 -0.95
N GLY A 99 -1.48 12.32 -1.28
CA GLY A 99 -0.20 12.11 -0.63
C GLY A 99 -0.30 12.02 0.89
N LEU A 100 -0.55 13.17 1.49
CA LEU A 100 -0.61 13.33 2.93
C LEU A 100 -1.74 12.52 3.57
N LEU A 101 -2.89 12.37 2.91
CA LEU A 101 -4.00 11.58 3.44
C LEU A 101 -3.57 10.13 3.72
N LEU A 102 -2.89 9.49 2.78
CA LEU A 102 -2.37 8.13 2.96
C LEU A 102 -1.22 8.08 3.98
N TYR A 103 -0.42 9.14 4.12
CA TYR A 103 0.65 9.24 5.11
C TYR A 103 0.08 9.27 6.52
N TYR A 104 -0.92 10.12 6.77
CA TYR A 104 -1.61 10.17 8.06
C TYR A 104 -2.39 8.90 8.40
N MET A 105 -2.81 8.12 7.39
CA MET A 105 -3.37 6.78 7.61
C MET A 105 -2.29 5.70 7.85
N GLY A 106 -1.00 6.05 7.79
CA GLY A 106 0.12 5.14 7.97
C GLY A 106 0.31 4.15 6.81
N ALA A 107 -0.19 4.49 5.62
CA ALA A 107 -0.12 3.61 4.44
C ALA A 107 1.22 3.69 3.70
N TRP A 108 1.92 4.84 3.76
CA TRP A 108 3.20 5.09 3.06
C TRP A 108 4.04 6.17 3.75
N ALA A 109 5.24 6.44 3.23
CA ALA A 109 6.17 7.45 3.77
C ALA A 109 5.89 8.86 3.18
N SER A 110 6.47 9.88 3.81
CA SER A 110 6.35 11.28 3.35
C SER A 110 6.92 11.49 1.95
N GLY A 111 8.02 10.81 1.60
CA GLY A 111 8.63 10.88 0.26
C GLY A 111 7.71 10.38 -0.85
N ASP A 112 6.87 9.38 -0.56
CA ASP A 112 5.90 8.84 -1.54
C ASP A 112 4.82 9.88 -1.90
N ALA A 113 4.44 10.73 -0.93
CA ALA A 113 3.52 11.84 -1.18
C ALA A 113 4.12 12.87 -2.14
N VAL A 114 5.43 13.15 -2.04
CA VAL A 114 6.15 14.05 -2.95
C VAL A 114 6.21 13.45 -4.37
N VAL A 115 6.50 12.16 -4.49
CA VAL A 115 6.50 11.45 -5.78
C VAL A 115 5.12 11.46 -6.43
N LEU A 116 4.05 11.17 -5.67
CA LEU A 116 2.68 11.26 -6.20
C LEU A 116 2.38 12.69 -6.67
N ALA A 117 2.72 13.69 -5.88
CA ALA A 117 2.54 15.10 -6.24
C ALA A 117 3.26 15.42 -7.56
N GLY A 118 4.48 14.91 -7.73
CA GLY A 118 5.25 15.10 -8.95
C GLY A 118 4.61 14.48 -10.19
N PHE A 119 4.19 13.22 -10.11
CA PHE A 119 3.47 12.57 -11.22
C PHE A 119 2.15 13.28 -11.54
N SER A 120 1.46 13.78 -10.51
CA SER A 120 0.20 14.49 -10.62
C SER A 120 0.35 15.86 -11.30
N ALA A 121 1.46 16.55 -11.06
CA ALA A 121 1.80 17.80 -11.74
C ALA A 121 2.14 17.59 -13.23
N ILE A 122 2.78 16.46 -13.53
CA ILE A 122 3.16 16.08 -14.90
C ILE A 122 1.92 15.65 -15.72
N LEU A 123 1.01 14.87 -15.12
CA LEU A 123 -0.14 14.29 -15.80
C LEU A 123 -1.48 14.60 -15.11
N PRO A 124 -1.93 15.87 -15.12
CA PRO A 124 -3.17 16.30 -14.47
C PRO A 124 -4.44 15.86 -15.24
N TYR A 125 -4.33 15.55 -16.53
CA TYR A 125 -5.41 15.04 -17.39
C TYR A 125 -5.03 13.70 -18.01
N ALA A 126 -6.05 12.93 -18.39
CA ALA A 126 -5.86 11.70 -19.13
C ALA A 126 -5.21 11.98 -20.50
N PRO A 127 -4.10 11.31 -20.85
CA PRO A 127 -3.49 11.49 -22.16
C PRO A 127 -4.36 10.83 -23.25
N PRO A 128 -4.21 11.25 -24.52
CA PRO A 128 -4.95 10.63 -25.64
C PRO A 128 -4.69 9.13 -25.82
N THR A 129 -3.60 8.62 -25.25
CA THR A 129 -3.25 7.19 -25.25
C THR A 129 -4.06 6.36 -24.27
N ALA A 130 -4.72 6.98 -23.29
CA ALA A 130 -5.50 6.27 -22.29
C ALA A 130 -6.78 5.68 -22.91
N SER A 131 -6.89 4.35 -22.87
CA SER A 131 -8.04 3.62 -23.40
C SER A 131 -9.29 3.72 -22.53
N VAL A 132 -9.11 3.85 -21.21
CA VAL A 132 -10.20 3.96 -20.23
C VAL A 132 -10.04 5.24 -19.44
N VAL A 133 -10.97 6.18 -19.61
CA VAL A 133 -10.96 7.45 -18.87
C VAL A 133 -12.20 7.52 -18.01
N ALA A 134 -12.01 7.73 -16.71
CA ALA A 134 -13.11 7.90 -15.78
C ALA A 134 -13.80 9.27 -15.96
N PRO A 135 -15.12 9.37 -15.69
CA PRO A 135 -15.87 10.61 -15.90
C PRO A 135 -15.31 11.83 -15.16
N TYR A 136 -14.74 11.60 -13.96
CA TYR A 136 -14.17 12.66 -13.13
C TYR A 136 -12.89 13.29 -13.74
N ALA A 137 -12.23 12.60 -14.68
CA ALA A 137 -10.98 13.03 -15.29
C ALA A 137 -11.14 13.66 -16.69
N LEU A 138 -12.37 13.73 -17.22
CA LEU A 138 -12.62 14.23 -18.59
C LEU A 138 -12.48 15.75 -18.69
N ASN A 139 -13.04 16.48 -17.72
CA ASN A 139 -13.16 17.94 -17.80
C ASN A 139 -12.36 18.68 -16.72
N TYR A 140 -11.88 17.95 -15.71
CA TYR A 140 -11.20 18.52 -14.56
C TYR A 140 -9.85 17.83 -14.36
N PRO A 141 -8.85 18.54 -13.81
CA PRO A 141 -7.51 18.00 -13.56
C PRO A 141 -7.47 17.06 -12.34
N LEU A 142 -8.39 16.08 -12.34
CA LEU A 142 -8.60 15.09 -11.27
C LEU A 142 -7.98 13.73 -11.63
N TYR A 143 -7.18 13.67 -12.69
CA TYR A 143 -6.44 12.47 -13.05
C TYR A 143 -5.41 11.99 -12.00
N PRO A 144 -4.92 12.82 -11.05
CA PRO A 144 -4.16 12.33 -9.89
C PRO A 144 -4.84 11.19 -9.12
N LEU A 145 -6.17 11.15 -9.10
CA LEU A 145 -6.91 10.05 -8.48
C LEU A 145 -6.68 8.71 -9.22
N ALA A 146 -6.69 8.73 -10.56
CA ALA A 146 -6.42 7.55 -11.36
C ALA A 146 -4.97 7.06 -11.16
N ILE A 147 -4.00 7.99 -11.10
CA ILE A 147 -2.60 7.68 -10.80
C ILE A 147 -2.49 7.00 -9.44
N LEU A 148 -3.12 7.56 -8.40
CA LEU A 148 -3.12 6.98 -7.06
C LEU A 148 -3.72 5.56 -7.06
N LEU A 149 -4.92 5.39 -7.60
CA LEU A 149 -5.61 4.09 -7.60
C LEU A 149 -4.84 3.04 -8.39
N ASN A 150 -4.30 3.41 -9.55
CA ASN A 150 -3.43 2.54 -10.33
C ASN A 150 -2.16 2.15 -9.57
N SER A 151 -1.58 3.08 -8.80
CA SER A 151 -0.40 2.81 -7.96
C SER A 151 -0.70 1.84 -6.82
N ILE A 152 -1.85 2.01 -6.16
CA ILE A 152 -2.34 1.07 -5.12
C ILE A 152 -2.56 -0.32 -5.71
N ILE A 153 -3.13 -0.42 -6.92
CA ILE A 153 -3.31 -1.71 -7.60
C ILE A 153 -1.95 -2.30 -8.02
N ALA A 154 -1.04 -1.47 -8.53
CA ALA A 154 0.29 -1.85 -9.00
C ALA A 154 1.22 -2.32 -7.86
N ILE A 155 0.93 -1.97 -6.61
CA ILE A 155 1.67 -2.49 -5.46
C ILE A 155 1.60 -4.01 -5.40
N PHE A 156 0.50 -4.61 -5.86
CA PHE A 156 0.27 -6.04 -5.78
C PHE A 156 1.30 -6.84 -6.58
N PRO A 157 1.41 -6.66 -7.92
CA PRO A 157 2.41 -7.34 -8.70
C PRO A 157 3.84 -6.98 -8.27
N PHE A 158 4.08 -5.74 -7.82
CA PHE A 158 5.40 -5.34 -7.33
C PHE A 158 5.83 -6.11 -6.08
N ILE A 159 5.00 -6.13 -5.03
CA ILE A 159 5.25 -6.91 -3.80
C ILE A 159 5.45 -8.37 -4.15
N PHE A 160 4.61 -8.91 -5.04
CA PHE A 160 4.70 -10.30 -5.46
C PHE A 160 6.07 -10.62 -6.06
N ILE A 161 6.51 -9.85 -7.06
CA ILE A 161 7.78 -10.05 -7.74
C ILE A 161 8.96 -9.83 -6.79
N TYR A 162 8.93 -8.75 -6.01
CA TYR A 162 10.01 -8.41 -5.08
C TYR A 162 10.16 -9.47 -3.99
N ALA A 163 9.07 -9.86 -3.33
CA ALA A 163 9.07 -10.89 -2.30
C ALA A 163 9.55 -12.24 -2.86
N LEU A 164 9.07 -12.63 -4.05
CA LEU A 164 9.51 -13.86 -4.71
C LEU A 164 11.01 -13.82 -5.04
N GLY A 165 11.50 -12.70 -5.57
CA GLY A 165 12.91 -12.48 -5.85
C GLY A 165 13.78 -12.64 -4.60
N VAL A 166 13.39 -11.99 -3.49
CA VAL A 166 14.09 -12.11 -2.21
C VAL A 166 14.08 -13.55 -1.68
N LEU A 167 12.95 -14.25 -1.76
CA LEU A 167 12.83 -15.65 -1.34
C LEU A 167 13.73 -16.59 -2.14
N LEU A 168 13.79 -16.39 -3.46
CA LEU A 168 14.63 -17.18 -4.37
C LEU A 168 16.12 -16.90 -4.14
N ILE A 169 16.53 -15.63 -4.03
CA ILE A 169 17.93 -15.23 -3.80
C ILE A 169 18.42 -15.75 -2.44
N ARG A 170 17.60 -15.61 -1.40
CA ARG A 170 17.94 -16.10 -0.04
C ARG A 170 17.71 -17.60 0.13
N LYS A 171 17.30 -18.33 -0.92
CA LYS A 171 17.03 -19.78 -0.91
C LYS A 171 16.07 -20.24 0.19
N LYS A 172 15.09 -19.41 0.53
CA LYS A 172 14.14 -19.66 1.63
C LYS A 172 12.93 -20.47 1.18
N PHE A 173 13.17 -21.67 0.67
CA PHE A 173 12.13 -22.52 0.06
C PHE A 173 11.01 -22.91 1.02
N ARG A 174 11.29 -23.07 2.31
CA ARG A 174 10.25 -23.41 3.31
C ARG A 174 9.22 -22.31 3.46
N GLU A 175 9.68 -21.05 3.55
CA GLU A 175 8.80 -19.88 3.66
C GLU A 175 8.00 -19.66 2.35
N LEU A 176 8.64 -19.91 1.20
CA LEU A 176 7.96 -19.88 -0.09
C LEU A 176 6.82 -20.91 -0.15
N THR A 177 7.07 -22.16 0.24
CA THR A 177 6.02 -23.19 0.29
C THR A 177 4.91 -22.79 1.26
N ALA A 178 5.26 -22.26 2.44
CA ALA A 178 4.29 -21.79 3.42
C ALA A 178 3.34 -20.71 2.87
N ILE A 179 3.86 -19.76 2.07
CA ILE A 179 3.04 -18.72 1.43
C ILE A 179 1.95 -19.31 0.53
N PHE A 180 2.20 -20.44 -0.13
CA PHE A 180 1.20 -21.09 -0.98
C PHE A 180 0.31 -22.08 -0.18
N THR A 181 0.86 -22.82 0.78
CA THR A 181 0.14 -23.92 1.44
C THR A 181 -0.59 -23.52 2.73
N GLU A 182 -0.02 -22.67 3.58
CA GLU A 182 -0.61 -22.31 4.87
C GLU A 182 -1.93 -21.57 4.67
N GLY A 183 -3.03 -22.05 5.24
CA GLY A 183 -4.34 -21.42 5.06
C GLY A 183 -5.02 -21.67 3.71
N ALA A 184 -4.41 -22.41 2.77
CA ALA A 184 -5.05 -22.77 1.50
C ALA A 184 -6.34 -23.58 1.72
N ARG A 185 -6.34 -24.45 2.73
CA ARG A 185 -7.54 -25.19 3.17
C ARG A 185 -8.64 -24.22 3.62
N LEU A 186 -8.31 -23.20 4.41
CA LEU A 186 -9.28 -22.20 4.84
C LEU A 186 -9.83 -21.41 3.65
N THR A 187 -9.00 -21.09 2.66
CA THR A 187 -9.46 -20.44 1.42
C THR A 187 -10.48 -21.32 0.68
N LEU A 188 -10.23 -22.62 0.57
CA LEU A 188 -11.16 -23.56 -0.04
C LEU A 188 -12.47 -23.62 0.74
N GLU A 189 -12.40 -23.76 2.06
CA GLU A 189 -13.57 -23.78 2.96
C GLU A 189 -14.40 -22.48 2.84
N VAL A 190 -13.76 -21.31 2.90
CA VAL A 190 -14.46 -20.02 2.75
C VAL A 190 -15.08 -19.86 1.36
N SER A 191 -14.39 -20.31 0.30
CA SER A 191 -14.95 -20.30 -1.07
C SER A 191 -16.19 -21.18 -1.15
N LEU A 192 -16.12 -22.36 -0.54
CA LEU A 192 -17.23 -23.31 -0.45
C LEU A 192 -18.41 -22.71 0.34
N TRP A 193 -18.17 -22.13 1.51
CA TRP A 193 -19.21 -21.52 2.35
C TRP A 193 -19.83 -20.29 1.70
N THR A 194 -19.05 -19.49 0.97
CA THR A 194 -19.56 -18.35 0.20
C THR A 194 -20.48 -18.83 -0.93
N MET A 195 -20.06 -19.85 -1.68
CA MET A 195 -20.90 -20.44 -2.72
C MET A 195 -22.15 -21.10 -2.13
N ALA A 196 -22.03 -21.72 -0.96
CA ALA A 196 -23.16 -22.27 -0.21
C ALA A 196 -24.14 -21.19 0.21
N ALA A 197 -23.67 -20.03 0.67
CA ALA A 197 -24.54 -18.90 1.02
C ALA A 197 -25.31 -18.40 -0.22
N LEU A 198 -24.64 -18.25 -1.36
CA LEU A 198 -25.29 -17.87 -2.61
C LEU A 198 -26.33 -18.91 -3.07
N GLY A 199 -25.99 -20.21 -2.99
CA GLY A 199 -26.88 -21.31 -3.33
C GLY A 199 -28.08 -21.44 -2.38
N LEU A 200 -27.88 -21.29 -1.07
CA LEU A 200 -28.95 -21.25 -0.07
C LEU A 200 -29.93 -20.11 -0.36
N ARG A 201 -29.43 -18.96 -0.80
CA ARG A 201 -30.26 -17.83 -1.23
C ARG A 201 -31.19 -18.22 -2.38
N LEU A 202 -30.69 -18.99 -3.36
CA LEU A 202 -31.49 -19.52 -4.47
C LEU A 202 -32.53 -20.54 -3.98
N VAL A 203 -32.16 -21.41 -3.05
CA VAL A 203 -33.08 -22.40 -2.46
C VAL A 203 -34.20 -21.70 -1.68
N ILE A 204 -33.88 -20.70 -0.84
CA ILE A 204 -34.85 -19.89 -0.10
C ILE A 204 -35.82 -19.19 -1.06
N TYR A 205 -35.30 -18.59 -2.13
CA TYR A 205 -36.13 -17.95 -3.15
C TYR A 205 -37.09 -18.95 -3.80
N LYS A 206 -36.60 -20.13 -4.21
CA LYS A 206 -37.45 -21.17 -4.82
C LYS A 206 -38.48 -21.77 -3.85
N ALA A 207 -38.13 -21.94 -2.57
CA ALA A 207 -38.98 -22.60 -1.59
C ALA A 207 -40.02 -21.66 -0.96
N MET A 208 -39.64 -20.39 -0.70
CA MET A 208 -40.45 -19.43 0.05
C MET A 208 -40.88 -18.20 -0.76
N GLY A 209 -40.37 -18.04 -2.00
CA GLY A 209 -40.61 -16.85 -2.81
C GLY A 209 -39.92 -15.57 -2.32
N PHE A 210 -39.10 -15.66 -1.27
CA PHE A 210 -38.45 -14.52 -0.64
C PHE A 210 -37.10 -14.21 -1.29
N SER A 211 -36.93 -12.99 -1.80
CA SER A 211 -35.67 -12.54 -2.42
C SER A 211 -34.85 -11.69 -1.45
N ILE A 212 -33.66 -12.18 -1.10
CA ILE A 212 -32.70 -11.42 -0.31
C ILE A 212 -31.83 -10.61 -1.28
N THR A 213 -32.07 -9.30 -1.38
CA THR A 213 -31.37 -8.39 -2.32
C THR A 213 -30.67 -7.24 -1.60
N GLY A 214 -29.77 -6.53 -2.31
CA GLY A 214 -29.07 -5.36 -1.78
C GLY A 214 -28.19 -5.67 -0.56
N LEU A 215 -28.19 -4.76 0.43
CA LEU A 215 -27.39 -4.87 1.66
C LEU A 215 -27.70 -6.14 2.47
N TRP A 216 -28.95 -6.60 2.48
CA TRP A 216 -29.35 -7.83 3.17
C TRP A 216 -28.69 -9.07 2.59
N SER A 217 -28.36 -9.07 1.30
CA SER A 217 -27.61 -10.16 0.68
C SER A 217 -26.20 -10.26 1.26
N TRP A 218 -25.52 -9.13 1.44
CA TRP A 218 -24.17 -9.09 2.01
C TRP A 218 -24.19 -9.54 3.47
N LEU A 219 -25.14 -9.04 4.26
CA LEU A 219 -25.32 -9.47 5.66
C LEU A 219 -25.61 -10.97 5.77
N PHE A 220 -26.47 -11.50 4.89
CA PHE A 220 -26.76 -12.93 4.86
C PHE A 220 -25.52 -13.77 4.55
N VAL A 221 -24.74 -13.40 3.54
CA VAL A 221 -23.50 -14.10 3.20
C VAL A 221 -22.51 -14.08 4.37
N ILE A 222 -22.31 -12.91 4.99
CA ILE A 222 -21.44 -12.78 6.17
C ILE A 222 -21.92 -13.65 7.33
N ALA A 223 -23.23 -13.68 7.59
CA ALA A 223 -23.82 -14.48 8.66
C ALA A 223 -23.62 -15.99 8.41
N VAL A 224 -23.88 -16.48 7.18
CA VAL A 224 -23.68 -17.88 6.81
C VAL A 224 -22.21 -18.28 6.93
N ILE A 225 -21.29 -17.47 6.39
CA ILE A 225 -19.85 -17.73 6.50
C ILE A 225 -19.43 -17.77 7.98
N SER A 226 -19.95 -16.87 8.82
CA SER A 226 -19.62 -16.83 10.24
C SER A 226 -20.14 -18.07 10.99
N ILE A 227 -21.36 -18.52 10.70
CA ILE A 227 -21.94 -19.73 11.29
C ILE A 227 -21.16 -20.97 10.83
N PHE A 228 -20.86 -21.09 9.54
CA PHE A 228 -20.10 -22.22 8.99
C PHE A 228 -18.66 -22.21 9.50
N GLY A 229 -18.04 -21.04 9.66
CA GLY A 229 -16.73 -20.89 10.29
C GLY A 229 -16.69 -21.37 11.74
N LYS A 230 -17.77 -21.16 12.50
CA LYS A 230 -17.90 -21.69 13.87
C LYS A 230 -18.08 -23.21 13.89
N PHE A 231 -18.81 -23.76 12.92
CA PHE A 231 -19.11 -25.19 12.80
C PHE A 231 -18.53 -25.80 11.52
N ARG A 232 -17.20 -25.76 11.37
CA ARG A 232 -16.49 -26.07 10.10
C ARG A 232 -16.95 -27.36 9.43
N MET A 233 -17.07 -28.46 10.17
CA MET A 233 -17.48 -29.76 9.61
C MET A 233 -18.90 -29.72 9.01
N VAL A 234 -19.83 -29.04 9.68
CA VAL A 234 -21.21 -28.86 9.17
C VAL A 234 -21.21 -27.91 7.99
N GLY A 235 -20.45 -26.82 8.07
CA GLY A 235 -20.30 -25.86 6.98
C GLY A 235 -19.73 -26.50 5.71
N ASP A 236 -18.73 -27.36 5.84
CA ASP A 236 -18.12 -28.09 4.72
C ASP A 236 -19.11 -29.09 4.11
N ALA A 237 -19.82 -29.86 4.94
CA ALA A 237 -20.83 -30.81 4.46
C ALA A 237 -21.98 -30.11 3.73
N VAL A 238 -22.56 -29.07 4.34
CA VAL A 238 -23.64 -28.28 3.73
C VAL A 238 -23.15 -27.57 2.49
N GLY A 239 -21.94 -27.01 2.53
CA GLY A 239 -21.36 -26.30 1.39
C GLY A 239 -21.10 -27.21 0.19
N LEU A 240 -20.61 -28.43 0.42
CA LEU A 240 -20.46 -29.44 -0.63
C LEU A 240 -21.81 -29.86 -1.22
N LEU A 241 -22.82 -30.08 -0.37
CA LEU A 241 -24.16 -30.45 -0.83
C LEU A 241 -24.81 -29.33 -1.66
N VAL A 242 -24.71 -28.08 -1.21
CA VAL A 242 -25.26 -26.93 -1.93
C VAL A 242 -24.50 -26.70 -3.23
N LEU A 243 -23.16 -26.79 -3.22
CA LEU A 243 -22.37 -26.70 -4.45
C LEU A 243 -22.77 -27.81 -5.44
N ALA A 244 -22.88 -29.05 -4.99
CA ALA A 244 -23.31 -30.17 -5.83
C ALA A 244 -24.71 -29.94 -6.41
N TYR A 245 -25.63 -29.40 -5.62
CA TYR A 245 -26.98 -29.05 -6.08
C TYR A 245 -26.96 -27.94 -7.14
N VAL A 246 -26.20 -26.87 -6.93
CA VAL A 246 -26.12 -25.75 -7.88
C VAL A 246 -25.39 -26.17 -9.16
N VAL A 247 -24.34 -27.00 -9.05
CA VAL A 247 -23.66 -27.61 -10.21
C VAL A 247 -24.57 -28.57 -10.95
N TYR A 248 -25.42 -29.33 -10.26
CA TYR A 248 -26.42 -30.18 -10.91
C TYR A 248 -27.42 -29.37 -11.73
N LEU A 249 -27.85 -28.21 -11.23
CA LEU A 249 -28.77 -27.32 -11.94
C LEU A 249 -28.11 -26.61 -13.13
N GLU A 250 -26.93 -26.04 -12.93
CA GLU A 250 -26.20 -25.26 -13.93
C GLU A 250 -24.70 -25.59 -13.93
N PRO A 251 -24.28 -26.71 -14.57
CA PRO A 251 -22.92 -27.23 -14.42
C PRO A 251 -21.82 -26.24 -14.80
N ALA A 252 -21.93 -25.60 -15.97
CA ALA A 252 -20.91 -24.69 -16.46
C ALA A 252 -20.87 -23.35 -15.68
N PRO A 253 -21.98 -22.61 -15.51
CA PRO A 253 -21.97 -21.36 -14.76
C PRO A 253 -21.56 -21.54 -13.29
N ALA A 254 -22.06 -22.57 -12.61
CA ALA A 254 -21.77 -22.81 -11.20
C ALA A 254 -20.30 -23.18 -10.98
N THR A 255 -19.76 -24.09 -11.79
CA THR A 255 -18.35 -24.49 -11.70
C THR A 255 -17.43 -23.31 -12.00
N TRP A 256 -17.74 -22.53 -13.04
CA TRP A 256 -16.96 -21.34 -13.38
C TRP A 256 -17.01 -20.28 -12.28
N ALA A 257 -18.18 -20.02 -11.71
CA ALA A 257 -18.34 -19.08 -10.60
C ALA A 257 -17.54 -19.52 -9.36
N PHE A 258 -17.61 -20.80 -9.01
CA PHE A 258 -16.86 -21.36 -7.88
C PHE A 258 -15.34 -21.29 -8.11
N LEU A 259 -14.85 -21.71 -9.29
CA LEU A 259 -13.43 -21.65 -9.61
C LEU A 259 -12.91 -20.20 -9.65
N ARG A 260 -13.69 -19.26 -10.20
CA ARG A 260 -13.35 -17.83 -10.21
C ARG A 260 -13.28 -17.28 -8.80
N LEU A 261 -14.26 -17.59 -7.95
CA LEU A 261 -14.28 -17.19 -6.56
C LEU A 261 -13.07 -17.74 -5.79
N LEU A 262 -12.79 -19.04 -5.95
CA LEU A 262 -11.65 -19.70 -5.34
C LEU A 262 -10.33 -19.06 -5.80
N ALA A 263 -10.18 -18.79 -7.10
CA ALA A 263 -8.99 -18.14 -7.65
C ALA A 263 -8.80 -16.73 -7.08
N VAL A 264 -9.87 -15.93 -6.99
CA VAL A 264 -9.82 -14.58 -6.40
C VAL A 264 -9.44 -14.64 -4.92
N LEU A 265 -10.12 -15.46 -4.12
CA LEU A 265 -9.84 -15.59 -2.68
C LEU A 265 -8.43 -16.16 -2.43
N TYR A 266 -7.98 -17.09 -3.26
CA TYR A 266 -6.62 -17.63 -3.19
C TYR A 266 -5.57 -16.58 -3.56
N THR A 267 -5.86 -15.72 -4.55
CA THR A 267 -4.97 -14.61 -4.92
C THR A 267 -4.82 -13.61 -3.76
N PHE A 268 -5.93 -13.22 -3.13
CA PHE A 268 -5.90 -12.40 -1.91
C PHE A 268 -5.18 -13.09 -0.75
N LYS A 269 -5.37 -14.39 -0.57
CA LYS A 269 -4.65 -15.14 0.45
C LYS A 269 -3.14 -15.08 0.21
N VAL A 270 -2.69 -15.37 -1.02
CA VAL A 270 -1.27 -15.33 -1.39
C VAL A 270 -0.72 -13.92 -1.20
N PHE A 271 -1.49 -12.89 -1.57
CA PHE A 271 -1.14 -11.50 -1.32
C PHE A 271 -0.85 -11.21 0.16
N PHE A 272 -1.81 -11.47 1.04
CA PHE A 272 -1.66 -11.17 2.47
C PHE A 272 -0.53 -11.99 3.10
N SER A 273 -0.33 -13.23 2.65
CA SER A 273 0.82 -14.04 3.06
C SER A 273 2.16 -13.41 2.62
N LEU A 274 2.24 -12.86 1.41
CA LEU A 274 3.44 -12.16 0.92
C LEU A 274 3.69 -10.85 1.66
N VAL A 275 2.66 -10.04 1.90
CA VAL A 275 2.76 -8.80 2.68
C VAL A 275 3.26 -9.11 4.10
N LYS A 276 2.69 -10.14 4.75
CA LYS A 276 3.14 -10.59 6.07
C LYS A 276 4.60 -11.06 6.02
N PHE A 277 4.97 -11.85 5.02
CA PHE A 277 6.34 -12.31 4.84
C PHE A 277 7.32 -11.14 4.70
N MET A 278 7.01 -10.20 3.82
CA MET A 278 7.77 -8.98 3.57
C MET A 278 7.97 -8.18 4.86
N ARG A 279 6.88 -7.89 5.57
CA ARG A 279 6.90 -7.13 6.82
C ARG A 279 7.81 -7.76 7.87
N VAL A 280 7.72 -9.07 8.07
CA VAL A 280 8.42 -9.75 9.17
C VAL A 280 9.86 -10.11 8.82
N ASN A 281 10.16 -10.48 7.58
CA ASN A 281 11.45 -11.09 7.22
C ASN A 281 12.35 -10.23 6.33
N VAL A 282 11.79 -9.18 5.72
CA VAL A 282 12.52 -8.36 4.74
C VAL A 282 12.59 -6.91 5.21
N LEU A 283 11.47 -6.37 5.68
CA LEU A 283 11.36 -5.00 6.15
C LEU A 283 11.71 -4.83 7.63
N MET A 284 12.11 -5.88 8.32
CA MET A 284 12.56 -5.83 9.72
C MET A 284 13.98 -6.36 9.79
N GLU A 285 14.88 -5.57 10.37
CA GLU A 285 16.28 -5.92 10.58
C GLU A 285 16.69 -5.66 12.03
N GLU A 286 17.44 -6.59 12.63
CA GLU A 286 18.07 -6.37 13.92
C GLU A 286 19.40 -5.62 13.72
N VAL A 287 19.49 -4.42 14.29
CA VAL A 287 20.68 -3.56 14.25
C VAL A 287 21.11 -3.14 15.66
N PRO A 288 22.39 -2.94 15.91
CA PRO A 288 22.85 -2.36 17.17
C PRO A 288 22.67 -0.83 17.14
N VAL A 289 22.72 -0.19 18.31
CA VAL A 289 22.44 1.25 18.51
C VAL A 289 23.39 2.14 17.71
N GLU A 290 24.61 1.68 17.44
CA GLU A 290 25.61 2.42 16.66
C GLU A 290 25.24 2.52 15.18
N LYS A 291 24.34 1.65 14.69
CA LYS A 291 23.83 1.67 13.32
C LYS A 291 22.50 2.39 13.18
N LEU A 292 21.88 2.83 14.27
CA LEU A 292 20.67 3.65 14.22
C LEU A 292 21.03 5.05 13.76
N ARG A 293 20.25 5.56 12.82
CA ARG A 293 20.37 6.91 12.25
C ARG A 293 19.14 7.73 12.58
N GLU A 294 19.26 9.05 12.46
CA GLU A 294 18.09 9.93 12.52
C GLU A 294 17.07 9.48 11.46
N TRP A 295 15.79 9.61 11.75
CA TRP A 295 14.66 9.17 10.91
C TRP A 295 14.48 7.66 10.77
N ASP A 296 15.37 6.82 11.32
CA ASP A 296 15.14 5.37 11.37
C ASP A 296 13.85 5.07 12.16
N ILE A 297 12.98 4.24 11.59
CA ILE A 297 11.73 3.86 12.26
C ILE A 297 12.00 2.59 13.08
N LEU A 298 11.76 2.64 14.39
CA LEU A 298 11.84 1.45 15.22
C LEU A 298 10.65 0.51 15.01
N GLY A 299 10.96 -0.79 15.01
CA GLY A 299 10.00 -1.87 15.03
C GLY A 299 9.45 -2.20 16.42
N GLU A 300 9.91 -1.48 17.45
CA GLU A 300 9.53 -1.65 18.85
C GLU A 300 9.37 -0.29 19.53
N THR A 301 8.54 -0.22 20.56
CA THR A 301 8.40 0.96 21.42
C THR A 301 9.24 0.74 22.68
N ILE A 302 10.11 1.69 23.01
CA ILE A 302 10.96 1.66 24.20
C ILE A 302 10.45 2.72 25.17
N PHE A 303 10.12 2.29 26.37
CA PHE A 303 9.54 3.15 27.39
C PHE A 303 10.09 2.83 28.77
N GLU A 304 10.03 3.80 29.67
CA GLU A 304 10.36 3.65 31.07
C GLU A 304 9.05 3.43 31.86
N GLY A 305 8.95 2.28 32.52
CA GLY A 305 7.84 1.89 33.38
C GLY A 305 8.38 1.34 34.69
N ASP A 306 7.88 1.85 35.83
CA ASP A 306 8.30 1.43 37.18
C ASP A 306 9.83 1.46 37.43
N GLY A 307 10.55 2.39 36.78
CA GLY A 307 12.00 2.57 36.93
C GLY A 307 12.85 1.63 36.06
N GLU A 308 12.22 0.70 35.34
CA GLU A 308 12.88 -0.20 34.38
C GLU A 308 12.59 0.23 32.93
N VAL A 309 13.58 0.03 32.06
CA VAL A 309 13.42 0.29 30.62
C VAL A 309 12.87 -0.97 29.98
N LEU A 310 11.64 -0.89 29.47
CA LEU A 310 10.91 -2.00 28.89
C LEU A 310 10.76 -1.81 27.36
N ARG A 311 10.54 -2.94 26.68
CA ARG A 311 10.34 -2.99 25.22
C ARG A 311 8.98 -3.58 24.91
N ASP A 312 8.18 -2.86 24.13
CA ASP A 312 7.02 -3.43 23.49
C ASP A 312 7.27 -3.70 22.00
N ARG A 313 7.22 -4.98 21.63
CA ARG A 313 7.34 -5.48 20.24
C ARG A 313 5.98 -5.79 19.61
N THR A 314 4.88 -5.43 20.26
CA THR A 314 3.55 -5.78 19.80
C THR A 314 3.15 -4.93 18.59
N ASP A 315 2.94 -5.60 17.46
CA ASP A 315 2.56 -4.98 16.18
C ASP A 315 1.17 -4.29 16.27
N SER A 316 1.00 -3.13 15.62
CA SER A 316 -0.23 -2.32 15.70
C SER A 316 -1.49 -3.08 15.27
N PHE A 317 -1.37 -3.97 14.28
CA PHE A 317 -2.46 -4.86 13.84
C PHE A 317 -2.86 -5.88 14.91
N THR A 318 -1.88 -6.36 15.69
CA THR A 318 -2.13 -7.31 16.78
C THR A 318 -2.86 -6.61 17.92
N ARG A 319 -2.52 -5.35 18.22
CA ARG A 319 -3.26 -4.51 19.18
C ARG A 319 -4.70 -4.28 18.74
N ILE A 320 -4.93 -3.91 17.47
CA ILE A 320 -6.30 -3.73 16.94
C ILE A 320 -7.10 -5.02 17.01
N LYS A 321 -6.50 -6.16 16.61
CA LYS A 321 -7.15 -7.46 16.69
C LYS A 321 -7.51 -7.82 18.13
N ASN A 322 -6.59 -7.62 19.07
CA ASN A 322 -6.80 -7.92 20.47
C ASN A 322 -7.86 -7.00 21.07
N ALA A 323 -7.80 -5.69 20.81
CA ALA A 323 -8.79 -4.71 21.25
C ALA A 323 -10.21 -5.04 20.74
N LEU A 324 -10.33 -5.50 19.50
CA LEU A 324 -11.62 -5.91 18.93
C LEU A 324 -12.15 -7.21 19.56
N LEU A 325 -11.25 -8.15 19.87
CA LEU A 325 -11.60 -9.42 20.51
C LEU A 325 -11.92 -9.27 22.01
N THR A 326 -11.27 -8.35 22.71
CA THR A 326 -11.44 -8.12 24.15
C THR A 326 -12.40 -6.97 24.48
N LEU A 327 -12.83 -6.19 23.48
CA LEU A 327 -13.64 -4.97 23.64
C LEU A 327 -13.00 -3.91 24.56
N ASP A 328 -11.68 -4.01 24.79
CA ASP A 328 -10.95 -3.08 25.65
C ASP A 328 -10.22 -2.02 24.80
N LEU A 329 -10.84 -0.85 24.69
CA LEU A 329 -10.29 0.30 23.97
C LEU A 329 -8.98 0.82 24.58
N ARG A 330 -8.66 0.49 25.84
CA ARG A 330 -7.40 0.89 26.48
C ARG A 330 -6.20 0.14 25.93
N SER A 331 -6.41 -1.06 25.38
CA SER A 331 -5.34 -1.84 24.73
C SER A 331 -4.82 -1.25 23.41
N LEU A 332 -5.54 -0.26 22.84
CA LEU A 332 -5.11 0.49 21.66
C LEU A 332 -4.07 1.57 22.00
N HIS A 333 -4.19 2.15 23.20
CA HIS A 333 -3.29 3.19 23.73
C HIS A 333 -2.80 2.78 25.13
N PRO A 334 -1.91 1.77 25.23
CA PRO A 334 -1.23 1.47 26.47
C PRO A 334 -0.55 2.72 27.03
N ASP A 335 -0.73 2.97 28.32
CA ASP A 335 -0.16 4.11 29.03
C ASP A 335 1.32 3.83 29.30
N TYR A 336 2.14 4.14 28.31
CA TYR A 336 3.59 4.05 28.41
C TYR A 336 4.07 5.27 29.18
N GLY A 337 4.39 5.12 30.48
CA GLY A 337 4.82 6.20 31.36
C GLY A 337 5.68 7.28 30.68
N ARG A 338 6.98 7.04 30.51
CA ARG A 338 7.84 7.91 29.67
C ARG A 338 8.29 7.14 28.43
N VAL A 339 7.81 7.53 27.26
CA VAL A 339 8.26 6.96 25.98
C VAL A 339 9.61 7.57 25.61
N ILE A 340 10.61 6.72 25.44
CA ILE A 340 11.97 7.10 25.06
C ILE A 340 12.09 7.10 23.54
N ALA A 341 11.61 6.04 22.91
CA ALA A 341 11.56 5.91 21.46
C ALA A 341 10.29 5.15 21.04
N SER A 342 9.62 5.64 20.01
CA SER A 342 8.35 5.07 19.56
C SER A 342 8.46 4.47 18.17
N SER A 343 7.54 3.55 17.84
CA SER A 343 7.48 2.94 16.52
C SER A 343 6.67 3.76 15.50
N THR A 344 6.54 5.08 15.70
CA THR A 344 5.77 5.97 14.82
C THR A 344 6.52 6.25 13.52
N ALA A 345 5.77 6.69 12.50
CA ALA A 345 6.31 7.03 11.18
C ALA A 345 7.19 8.29 11.17
N GLU A 346 7.26 9.01 12.29
CA GLU A 346 8.10 10.21 12.45
C GLU A 346 9.59 9.86 12.53
N GLY A 347 9.95 8.62 12.86
CA GLY A 347 11.33 8.19 12.99
C GLY A 347 11.99 8.63 14.31
N LEU A 348 13.27 8.29 14.47
CA LEU A 348 14.09 8.65 15.64
C LEU A 348 14.70 10.03 15.49
N THR A 349 14.72 10.82 16.57
CA THR A 349 15.52 12.06 16.64
C THR A 349 16.95 11.79 17.14
N GLU A 350 17.88 12.70 16.87
CA GLU A 350 19.25 12.59 17.39
C GLU A 350 19.30 12.49 18.93
N GLU A 351 18.45 13.27 19.61
CA GLU A 351 18.34 13.25 21.07
C GLU A 351 17.92 11.87 21.59
N GLN A 352 16.95 11.24 20.92
CA GLN A 352 16.49 9.89 21.26
C GLN A 352 17.60 8.87 21.01
N ILE A 353 18.36 8.98 19.92
CA ILE A 353 19.49 8.07 19.64
C ILE A 353 20.57 8.21 20.70
N ALA A 354 20.90 9.43 21.13
CA ALA A 354 21.85 9.67 22.20
C ALA A 354 21.37 9.07 23.54
N GLU A 355 20.09 9.21 23.87
CA GLU A 355 19.50 8.59 25.06
C GLU A 355 19.55 7.05 24.99
N LEU A 356 19.26 6.45 23.84
CA LEU A 356 19.35 5.00 23.63
C LEU A 356 20.80 4.50 23.77
N LYS A 357 21.78 5.21 23.22
CA LYS A 357 23.22 4.88 23.37
C LYS A 357 23.63 4.86 24.83
N ARG A 358 23.24 5.89 25.59
CA ARG A 358 23.51 5.97 27.04
C ARG A 358 22.91 4.79 27.80
N LEU A 359 21.66 4.40 27.51
CA LEU A 359 21.00 3.28 28.18
C LEU A 359 21.64 1.93 27.90
N VAL A 360 22.19 1.75 26.70
CA VAL A 360 22.97 0.56 26.32
C VAL A 360 24.31 0.54 27.06
N GLU A 361 25.01 1.68 27.13
CA GLU A 361 26.27 1.81 27.88
C GLU A 361 26.10 1.58 29.39
N GLU A 362 24.98 2.05 29.97
CA GLU A 362 24.60 1.81 31.36
C GLU A 362 24.18 0.37 31.65
N GLY A 363 24.07 -0.49 30.62
CA GLY A 363 23.63 -1.88 30.75
C GLY A 363 22.14 -2.05 31.09
N ARG A 364 21.36 -0.97 31.03
CA ARG A 364 19.89 -0.98 31.24
C ARG A 364 19.14 -1.51 30.01
N LEU A 365 19.81 -1.64 28.87
CA LEU A 365 19.20 -1.99 27.59
C LEU A 365 20.15 -2.86 26.74
N GLU A 366 19.63 -3.93 26.14
CA GLU A 366 20.42 -4.78 25.23
C GLU A 366 20.77 -4.05 23.92
N ASN A 367 21.98 -4.23 23.39
CA ASN A 367 22.39 -3.59 22.13
C ASN A 367 21.82 -4.29 20.87
N ARG A 368 20.50 -4.43 20.80
CA ARG A 368 19.76 -5.04 19.69
C ARG A 368 18.42 -4.35 19.51
N PHE A 369 18.26 -3.66 18.39
CA PHE A 369 17.08 -2.88 18.06
C PHE A 369 16.47 -3.41 16.77
N LEU A 370 15.14 -3.52 16.75
CA LEU A 370 14.42 -3.81 15.51
C LEU A 370 14.25 -2.51 14.73
N ARG A 371 14.84 -2.42 13.54
CA ARG A 371 14.64 -1.32 12.60
C ARG A 371 13.69 -1.74 11.49
N LYS A 372 12.65 -0.94 11.25
CA LYS A 372 11.76 -1.06 10.10
C LYS A 372 12.41 -0.39 8.89
N LYS A 373 12.62 -1.15 7.83
CA LYS A 373 12.90 -0.60 6.50
C LYS A 373 11.59 -0.20 5.85
N SER A 374 11.55 1.01 5.31
CA SER A 374 10.45 1.45 4.47
C SER A 374 10.31 0.51 3.27
N MET A 375 9.08 0.18 2.93
CA MET A 375 8.83 -0.56 1.70
C MET A 375 9.03 0.42 0.53
N PRO A 376 9.75 0.05 -0.53
CA PRO A 376 9.93 0.95 -1.65
C PRO A 376 8.61 1.09 -2.43
N PHE A 377 7.94 2.22 -2.27
CA PHE A 377 6.64 2.52 -2.88
C PHE A 377 6.78 3.35 -4.17
N ALA A 378 7.89 4.06 -4.39
CA ALA A 378 8.15 4.81 -5.62
C ALA A 378 8.05 3.94 -6.89
N PRO A 379 8.51 2.67 -6.91
CA PRO A 379 8.30 1.79 -8.06
C PRO A 379 6.82 1.52 -8.36
N ALA A 380 5.98 1.36 -7.33
CA ALA A 380 4.55 1.16 -7.51
C ALA A 380 3.88 2.43 -8.04
N LEU A 381 4.30 3.61 -7.56
CA LEU A 381 3.86 4.91 -8.08
C LEU A 381 4.26 5.10 -9.55
N PHE A 382 5.48 4.72 -9.90
CA PHE A 382 5.95 4.79 -11.28
C PHE A 382 5.17 3.85 -12.20
N ILE A 383 4.92 2.60 -11.79
CA ILE A 383 4.07 1.68 -12.55
C ILE A 383 2.65 2.22 -12.66
N GLY A 384 2.10 2.80 -11.58
CA GLY A 384 0.78 3.43 -11.59
C GLY A 384 0.70 4.60 -12.58
N PHE A 385 1.74 5.42 -12.67
CA PHE A 385 1.87 6.46 -13.69
C PHE A 385 1.88 5.87 -15.10
N LEU A 386 2.69 4.83 -15.36
CA LEU A 386 2.76 4.19 -16.68
C LEU A 386 1.42 3.57 -17.09
N ILE A 387 0.74 2.90 -16.15
CA ILE A 387 -0.61 2.38 -16.36
C ILE A 387 -1.57 3.52 -16.71
N SER A 388 -1.54 4.62 -15.96
CA SER A 388 -2.38 5.78 -16.22
C SER A 388 -2.10 6.33 -17.62
N TYR A 389 -0.83 6.42 -18.01
CA TYR A 389 -0.46 6.96 -19.31
C TYR A 389 -0.90 6.06 -20.48
N PHE A 390 -0.67 4.75 -20.40
CA PHE A 390 -0.88 3.82 -21.53
C PHE A 390 -2.25 3.14 -21.54
N TRP A 391 -2.84 2.91 -20.36
CA TRP A 391 -4.10 2.19 -20.23
C TRP A 391 -5.23 3.12 -19.81
N GLY A 392 -4.94 4.02 -18.87
CA GLY A 392 -5.93 4.87 -18.24
C GLY A 392 -6.27 4.40 -16.82
N ASP A 393 -7.54 4.49 -16.44
CA ASP A 393 -8.01 4.14 -15.09
C ASP A 393 -8.41 2.65 -15.00
N ILE A 394 -7.58 1.82 -14.37
CA ILE A 394 -7.89 0.40 -14.14
C ILE A 394 -9.06 0.24 -13.19
N PHE A 395 -9.17 1.07 -12.16
CA PHE A 395 -10.25 0.98 -11.20
C PHE A 395 -11.61 1.19 -11.88
N TRP A 396 -11.71 2.22 -12.71
CA TRP A 396 -12.91 2.46 -13.52
C TRP A 396 -13.18 1.32 -14.51
N TRP A 397 -12.14 0.76 -15.12
CA TRP A 397 -12.29 -0.42 -15.99
C TRP A 397 -12.89 -1.62 -15.22
N ILE A 398 -12.45 -1.85 -13.98
CA ILE A 398 -13.02 -2.91 -13.12
C ILE A 398 -14.48 -2.59 -12.81
N GLU A 399 -14.82 -1.34 -12.47
CA GLU A 399 -16.21 -0.94 -12.22
C GLU A 399 -17.11 -1.17 -13.43
N LEU A 400 -16.67 -0.78 -14.63
CA LEU A 400 -17.40 -1.04 -15.87
C LEU A 400 -17.63 -2.54 -16.08
N LYS A 401 -16.61 -3.37 -15.86
CA LYS A 401 -16.73 -4.83 -15.99
C LYS A 401 -17.66 -5.44 -14.94
N LEU A 402 -17.70 -4.89 -13.73
CA LEU A 402 -18.64 -5.30 -12.68
C LEU A 402 -20.09 -4.86 -12.99
N ALA A 403 -20.26 -3.71 -13.64
CA ALA A 403 -21.54 -3.20 -14.11
C ALA A 403 -22.06 -3.93 -15.37
N GLY A 404 -21.25 -4.80 -15.98
CA GLY A 404 -21.62 -5.56 -17.18
C GLY A 404 -21.36 -4.83 -18.50
N ALA A 405 -20.52 -3.78 -18.49
CA ALA A 405 -20.08 -3.03 -19.66
C ALA A 405 -18.76 -3.53 -20.26
#